data_AF-A0A9J6DSR6-F1
#
_entry.id   AF-A0A9J6DSR6-F1
#
_cell.length_a   1.000
_cell.length_b   1.000
_cell.length_c   1.000
_cell.angle_alpha   90.00
_cell.angle_beta   90.00
_cell.angle_gamma   90.00
#
_symmetry.space_group_name_H-M   'P 1'
#
loop_
_entity.id
_entity.type
_entity.pdbx_description
1 polymer ?
#
loop_
_entity_poly.entity_id
_entity_poly.type
_entity_poly.pdbx_seq_one_letter_code
_entity_poly.pdbx_strand_id
1 'polypeptide(L)'
;MKSTVAAEAVARMNPEINVISHEDRVGPETESVFNDSFFEGLNGVASALDNIEGRHYIDRRCVYYCKPLIDSGTLGTKGNVQVVVPFLTESYSCSQDPPETAVAVCTIKHFPYRIEHTLEWARDEFEGLFKMSAVNAVKYLKAARWMLVTPVAPGVRFANGASLRPACALVMVRSEYIGPFMMRSQPFR
;
A
#
# COMPACT_ATOMS: atom_id res chain seq x y z
N MET A 1 6.98 5.29 16.53
CA MET A 1 6.45 5.06 15.17
C MET A 1 5.01 5.57 15.10
N LYS A 2 4.40 5.69 13.91
CA LYS A 2 3.03 6.23 13.77
C LYS A 2 2.01 5.42 14.58
N SER A 3 2.08 4.09 14.50
CA SER A 3 1.14 3.17 15.17
C SER A 3 1.23 3.24 16.69
N THR A 4 2.45 3.23 17.25
CA THR A 4 2.70 3.33 18.70
C THR A 4 2.21 4.65 19.28
N VAL A 5 2.56 5.78 18.64
CA VAL A 5 2.12 7.11 19.08
C VAL A 5 0.60 7.29 19.00
N ALA A 6 -0.04 6.73 17.97
CA ALA A 6 -1.49 6.76 17.84
C ALA A 6 -2.19 5.94 18.93
N ALA A 7 -1.67 4.75 19.26
CA ALA A 7 -2.21 3.93 20.33
C ALA A 7 -2.15 4.63 21.70
N GLU A 8 -1.01 5.25 22.03
CA GLU A 8 -0.85 6.03 23.26
C GLU A 8 -1.80 7.25 23.31
N ALA A 9 -1.99 7.93 22.18
CA ALA A 9 -2.90 9.07 22.11
C ALA A 9 -4.36 8.64 22.34
N VAL A 10 -4.79 7.53 21.75
CA VAL A 10 -6.15 7.00 21.89
C VAL A 10 -6.41 6.48 23.30
N ALA A 11 -5.43 5.83 23.94
CA ALA A 11 -5.54 5.38 25.34
C ALA A 11 -5.75 6.54 26.32
N ARG A 12 -5.19 7.73 26.05
CA ARG A 12 -5.46 8.94 26.84
C ARG A 12 -6.88 9.48 26.65
N MET A 13 -7.48 9.27 25.48
CA MET A 13 -8.84 9.73 25.18
C MET A 13 -9.89 8.80 25.77
N ASN A 14 -9.67 7.49 25.71
CA ASN A 14 -10.52 6.47 26.33
C ASN A 14 -9.65 5.37 26.94
N PRO A 15 -9.46 5.33 28.27
CA PRO A 15 -8.62 4.31 28.92
C PRO A 15 -9.15 2.88 28.81
N GLU A 16 -10.43 2.69 28.49
CA GLU A 16 -11.03 1.35 28.32
C GLU A 16 -10.69 0.70 26.97
N ILE A 17 -10.16 1.46 26.02
CA ILE A 17 -9.80 0.94 24.70
C ILE A 17 -8.51 0.10 24.78
N ASN A 18 -8.56 -1.09 24.19
CA ASN A 18 -7.39 -1.96 24.07
C ASN A 18 -6.82 -1.87 22.65
N VAL A 19 -5.59 -1.38 22.50
CA VAL A 19 -4.93 -1.19 21.20
C VAL A 19 -3.59 -1.92 21.19
N ILE A 20 -3.42 -2.80 20.20
CA ILE A 20 -2.15 -3.46 19.91
C ILE A 20 -1.57 -2.82 18.65
N SER A 21 -0.44 -2.13 18.78
CA SER A 21 0.23 -1.46 17.67
C SER A 21 1.27 -2.37 17.02
N HIS A 22 1.22 -2.48 15.69
CA HIS A 22 2.25 -3.14 14.88
C HIS A 22 3.03 -2.12 14.05
N GLU A 23 4.28 -2.44 13.71
CA GLU A 23 5.15 -1.62 12.86
C GLU A 23 5.44 -2.28 11.50
N ASP A 24 4.99 -3.53 11.33
CA ASP A 24 5.19 -4.34 10.14
C ASP A 24 4.35 -3.82 8.96
N ARG A 25 4.98 -3.77 7.78
CA ARG A 25 4.28 -3.43 6.53
C ARG A 25 3.43 -4.62 6.10
N VAL A 26 2.11 -4.46 6.16
CA VAL A 26 1.16 -5.46 5.67
C VAL A 26 1.45 -5.80 4.21
N GLY A 27 1.69 -7.09 3.95
CA GLY A 27 2.03 -7.63 2.65
C GLY A 27 2.62 -9.04 2.77
N PRO A 28 2.96 -9.68 1.63
CA PRO A 28 3.40 -11.07 1.60
C PRO A 28 4.61 -11.38 2.49
N GLU A 29 5.51 -10.41 2.66
CA GLU A 29 6.72 -10.53 3.48
C GLU A 29 6.42 -10.67 4.98
N THR A 30 5.21 -10.32 5.43
CA THR A 30 4.83 -10.24 6.85
C THR A 30 3.73 -11.24 7.24
N GLU A 31 3.46 -12.23 6.38
CA GLU A 31 2.45 -13.27 6.65
C GLU A 31 2.79 -14.18 7.82
N SER A 32 4.06 -14.26 8.22
CA SER A 32 4.47 -14.93 9.46
C SER A 32 3.90 -14.25 10.70
N VAL A 33 3.78 -12.91 10.66
CA VAL A 33 3.19 -12.08 11.73
C VAL A 33 1.66 -12.08 11.60
N PHE A 34 1.16 -11.78 10.40
CA PHE A 34 -0.29 -11.71 10.10
C PHE A 34 -0.79 -13.04 9.49
N ASN A 35 -0.61 -14.10 10.28
CA ASN A 35 -0.92 -15.46 9.90
C ASN A 35 -2.42 -15.80 10.03
N ASP A 36 -2.78 -17.06 9.81
CA ASP A 36 -4.16 -17.56 9.88
C ASP A 36 -4.80 -17.24 11.23
N SER A 37 -4.12 -17.55 12.34
CA SER A 37 -4.64 -17.32 13.69
C SER A 37 -4.91 -15.83 13.97
N PHE A 38 -4.09 -14.94 13.42
CA PHE A 38 -4.31 -13.51 13.50
C PHE A 38 -5.62 -13.12 12.81
N PHE A 39 -5.79 -13.47 11.54
CA PHE A 39 -6.98 -13.11 10.76
C PHE A 39 -8.25 -13.78 11.28
N GLU A 40 -8.19 -15.06 11.65
CA GLU A 40 -9.32 -15.79 12.22
C GLU A 40 -9.86 -15.12 13.49
N GLY A 41 -8.98 -14.56 14.31
CA GLY A 41 -9.32 -13.82 15.54
C GLY A 41 -9.97 -12.45 15.31
N LEU A 42 -10.00 -11.93 14.08
CA LEU A 42 -10.60 -10.63 13.76
C LEU A 42 -12.11 -10.72 13.53
N ASN A 43 -12.83 -9.67 13.91
CA ASN A 43 -14.24 -9.51 13.55
C ASN A 43 -14.44 -8.80 12.21
N GLY A 44 -13.45 -8.02 11.78
CA GLY A 44 -13.46 -7.27 10.53
C GLY A 44 -12.18 -6.46 10.39
N VAL A 45 -11.99 -5.83 9.23
CA VAL A 45 -10.82 -5.04 8.88
C VAL A 45 -11.24 -3.65 8.44
N ALA A 46 -10.56 -2.62 8.93
CA ALA A 46 -10.69 -1.25 8.45
C ALA A 46 -9.36 -0.81 7.82
N SER A 47 -9.38 -0.50 6.53
CA SER A 47 -8.22 -0.10 5.75
C SER A 47 -8.01 1.42 5.80
N ALA A 48 -6.75 1.81 5.92
CA ALA A 48 -6.27 3.19 5.88
C ALA A 48 -4.99 3.27 5.02
N LEU A 49 -5.04 2.66 3.83
CA LEU A 49 -3.89 2.46 2.95
C LEU A 49 -3.79 3.56 1.86
N ASP A 50 -2.56 3.97 1.56
CA ASP A 50 -2.24 5.04 0.60
C ASP A 50 -1.91 4.53 -0.81
N ASN A 51 -1.91 3.21 -1.01
CA ASN A 51 -1.53 2.60 -2.28
C ASN A 51 -2.46 1.43 -2.65
N ILE A 52 -2.67 1.29 -3.96
CA ILE A 52 -3.58 0.31 -4.56
C ILE A 52 -3.11 -1.14 -4.29
N GLU A 53 -1.79 -1.38 -4.29
CA GLU A 53 -1.21 -2.72 -4.06
C GLU A 53 -1.59 -3.26 -2.67
N GLY A 54 -1.44 -2.43 -1.63
CA GLY A 54 -1.83 -2.79 -0.27
C GLY A 54 -3.33 -3.03 -0.13
N ARG A 55 -4.16 -2.22 -0.81
CA ARG A 55 -5.63 -2.41 -0.83
C ARG A 55 -6.01 -3.76 -1.41
N HIS A 56 -5.44 -4.12 -2.56
CA HIS A 56 -5.64 -5.44 -3.16
C HIS A 56 -5.16 -6.58 -2.28
N TYR A 57 -4.03 -6.41 -1.57
CA TYR A 57 -3.53 -7.42 -0.65
C TYR A 57 -4.53 -7.66 0.49
N ILE A 58 -4.97 -6.62 1.18
CA ILE A 58 -5.94 -6.74 2.28
C ILE A 58 -7.29 -7.27 1.80
N ASP A 59 -7.78 -6.83 0.63
CA ASP A 59 -9.01 -7.33 0.02
C ASP A 59 -8.94 -8.86 -0.17
N ARG A 60 -7.86 -9.37 -0.78
CA ARG A 60 -7.68 -10.82 -0.99
C ARG A 60 -7.65 -11.59 0.32
N ARG A 61 -6.97 -11.08 1.35
CA ARG A 61 -6.93 -11.72 2.68
C ARG A 61 -8.31 -11.71 3.33
N CYS A 62 -9.07 -10.61 3.23
CA CYS A 62 -10.42 -10.51 3.76
C CYS A 62 -11.39 -11.47 3.06
N VAL A 63 -11.30 -11.60 1.73
CA VAL A 63 -12.06 -12.61 0.97
C VAL A 63 -11.69 -14.02 1.43
N TYR A 64 -10.39 -14.31 1.54
CA TYR A 64 -9.92 -15.65 1.94
C TYR A 64 -10.41 -16.06 3.33
N TYR A 65 -10.31 -15.20 4.34
CA TYR A 65 -10.77 -15.48 5.71
C TYR A 65 -12.24 -15.10 5.98
N CYS A 66 -13.00 -14.74 4.93
CA CYS A 66 -14.39 -14.30 5.03
C CYS A 66 -14.59 -13.19 6.09
N LYS A 67 -13.72 -12.17 6.08
CA LYS A 67 -13.78 -11.03 7.00
C LYS A 67 -14.41 -9.82 6.33
N PRO A 68 -15.35 -9.12 6.99
CA PRO A 68 -15.83 -7.81 6.53
C PRO A 68 -14.68 -6.82 6.41
N LEU A 69 -14.71 -5.99 5.37
CA LEU A 69 -13.71 -4.95 5.10
C LEU A 69 -14.39 -3.61 4.87
N ILE A 70 -13.89 -2.57 5.54
CA ILE A 70 -14.20 -1.17 5.24
C ILE A 70 -12.94 -0.53 4.66
N ASP A 71 -12.98 -0.16 3.39
CA ASP A 71 -11.92 0.60 2.74
C ASP A 71 -12.34 2.06 2.55
N SER A 72 -11.38 2.96 2.71
CA SER A 72 -11.59 4.39 2.50
C SER A 72 -10.40 5.01 1.78
N GLY A 73 -10.66 6.01 0.94
CA GLY A 73 -9.64 6.75 0.21
C GLY A 73 -9.94 8.23 0.17
N THR A 74 -8.88 9.03 0.03
CA THR A 74 -8.99 10.48 -0.15
C THR A 74 -8.03 10.94 -1.24
N LEU A 75 -8.46 11.95 -2.01
CA LEU A 75 -7.63 12.63 -3.00
C LEU A 75 -7.99 14.13 -3.00
N GLY A 76 -7.17 14.93 -2.33
CA GLY A 76 -7.48 16.35 -2.11
C GLY A 76 -8.77 16.52 -1.31
N THR A 77 -9.78 17.16 -1.90
CA THR A 77 -11.11 17.33 -1.29
C THR A 77 -12.07 16.17 -1.58
N LYS A 78 -11.67 15.20 -2.42
CA LYS A 78 -12.48 14.03 -2.76
C LYS A 78 -12.25 12.92 -1.73
N GLY A 79 -13.31 12.18 -1.43
CA GLY A 79 -13.24 10.98 -0.60
C GLY A 79 -14.15 9.88 -1.13
N ASN A 80 -13.79 8.63 -0.87
CA ASN A 80 -14.60 7.46 -1.17
C ASN A 80 -14.56 6.48 0.00
N VAL A 81 -15.64 5.73 0.17
CA VAL A 81 -15.76 4.63 1.14
C VAL A 81 -16.39 3.45 0.43
N GLN A 82 -15.83 2.26 0.62
CA GLN A 82 -16.36 1.01 0.10
C GLN A 82 -16.44 -0.01 1.24
N VAL A 83 -17.57 -0.71 1.33
CA VAL A 83 -17.79 -1.75 2.33
C VAL A 83 -17.93 -3.09 1.62
N VAL A 84 -17.11 -4.05 2.02
CA VAL A 84 -17.14 -5.43 1.53
C VAL A 84 -17.69 -6.33 2.63
N VAL A 85 -18.84 -6.96 2.37
CA VAL A 85 -19.51 -7.90 3.27
C VAL A 85 -19.42 -9.30 2.68
N PRO A 86 -18.83 -10.27 3.43
CA PRO A 86 -18.72 -11.64 2.97
C PRO A 86 -20.08 -12.21 2.54
N PHE A 87 -20.09 -12.88 1.38
CA PHE A 87 -21.29 -13.51 0.80
C PHE A 87 -22.43 -12.56 0.42
N LEU A 88 -22.22 -11.24 0.40
CA LEU A 88 -23.26 -10.26 0.08
C LEU A 88 -22.83 -9.26 -0.99
N THR A 89 -21.64 -8.67 -0.87
CA THR A 89 -21.14 -7.66 -1.82
C THR A 89 -19.97 -8.20 -2.63
N GLU A 90 -19.65 -7.52 -3.73
CA GLU A 90 -18.38 -7.76 -4.44
C GLU A 90 -17.16 -7.32 -3.60
N SER A 91 -15.99 -7.84 -3.95
CA SER A 91 -14.73 -7.44 -3.32
C SER A 91 -14.20 -6.15 -3.93
N TYR A 92 -13.27 -5.49 -3.27
CA TYR A 92 -12.63 -4.26 -3.79
C TYR A 92 -12.02 -4.51 -5.18
N SER A 93 -11.39 -5.68 -5.36
CA SER A 93 -10.67 -6.03 -6.59
C SER A 93 -11.57 -6.47 -7.76
N CYS A 94 -12.90 -6.53 -7.57
CA CYS A 94 -13.85 -6.88 -8.64
C CYS A 94 -14.05 -5.73 -9.63
N SER A 95 -13.84 -4.48 -9.20
CA SER A 95 -13.83 -3.31 -10.06
C SER A 95 -12.39 -2.85 -10.34
N GLN A 96 -12.16 -2.34 -11.55
CA GLN A 96 -10.86 -1.80 -11.94
C GLN A 96 -10.88 -0.29 -11.86
N ASP A 97 -10.02 0.25 -10.99
CA ASP A 97 -9.72 1.68 -10.98
C ASP A 97 -9.02 2.06 -12.31
N PRO A 98 -9.29 3.26 -12.86
CA PRO A 98 -8.60 3.72 -14.05
C PRO A 98 -7.09 3.77 -13.80
N PRO A 99 -6.26 3.29 -14.74
CA PRO A 99 -4.82 3.28 -14.57
C PRO A 99 -4.30 4.72 -14.45
N GLU A 100 -3.22 4.89 -13.68
CA GLU A 100 -2.51 6.17 -13.63
C GLU A 100 -2.11 6.60 -15.05
N THR A 101 -2.36 7.87 -15.39
CA THR A 101 -2.05 8.41 -16.71
C THR A 101 -0.54 8.48 -16.91
N ALA A 102 0.01 7.55 -17.69
CA ALA A 102 1.43 7.55 -18.07
C ALA A 102 1.65 8.33 -19.38
N VAL A 103 2.66 9.21 -19.38
CA VAL A 103 3.08 9.94 -20.58
C VAL A 103 3.97 9.05 -21.44
N ALA A 104 3.81 9.10 -22.77
CA ALA A 104 4.63 8.33 -23.67
C ALA A 104 6.12 8.72 -23.56
N VAL A 105 7.02 7.73 -23.52
CA VAL A 105 8.47 7.93 -23.39
C VAL A 105 9.05 8.84 -24.48
N CYS A 106 8.53 8.74 -25.71
CA CYS A 106 8.98 9.59 -26.83
C CYS A 106 8.71 11.08 -26.57
N THR A 107 7.59 11.41 -25.93
CA THR A 107 7.22 12.77 -25.55
C THR A 107 8.17 13.31 -24.48
N ILE A 108 8.50 12.51 -23.47
CA ILE A 108 9.42 12.90 -22.39
C ILE A 108 10.82 13.17 -22.94
N LYS A 109 11.32 12.30 -23.84
CA LYS A 109 12.72 12.36 -24.31
C LYS A 109 12.98 13.40 -25.40
N HIS A 110 12.02 13.66 -26.27
CA HIS A 110 12.29 14.46 -27.49
C HIS A 110 11.32 15.62 -27.68
N PHE A 111 10.08 15.51 -27.21
CA PHE A 111 9.02 16.48 -27.53
C PHE A 111 8.19 16.89 -26.30
N PRO A 112 8.81 17.43 -25.23
CA PRO A 112 8.06 17.90 -24.07
C PRO A 112 7.32 19.19 -24.42
N TYR A 113 5.99 19.19 -24.25
CA TYR A 113 5.14 20.36 -24.50
C TYR A 113 4.35 20.83 -23.28
N ARG A 114 4.46 20.12 -22.15
CA ARG A 114 3.91 20.53 -20.86
C ARG A 114 4.97 20.43 -19.77
N ILE A 115 4.77 21.18 -18.69
CA ILE A 115 5.71 21.22 -17.57
C ILE A 115 5.86 19.83 -16.91
N GLU A 116 4.78 19.05 -16.84
CA GLU A 116 4.80 17.72 -16.22
C GLU A 116 5.78 16.78 -16.93
N HIS A 117 5.99 16.94 -18.24
CA HIS A 117 6.94 16.11 -19.00
C HIS A 117 8.39 16.44 -18.63
N THR A 118 8.69 17.72 -18.41
CA THR A 118 10.03 18.15 -17.99
C THR A 118 10.34 17.73 -16.56
N LEU A 119 9.33 17.66 -15.69
CA LEU A 119 9.47 17.13 -14.33
C LEU A 119 9.77 15.62 -14.36
N GLU A 120 9.06 14.86 -15.18
CA GLU A 120 9.31 13.43 -15.32
C GLU A 120 10.70 13.16 -15.94
N TRP A 121 11.12 13.95 -16.92
CA TRP A 121 12.48 13.89 -17.46
C TRP A 121 13.54 14.18 -16.39
N ALA A 122 13.36 15.25 -15.60
CA ALA A 122 14.31 15.63 -14.56
C ALA A 122 14.43 14.54 -13.47
N ARG A 123 13.32 13.87 -13.14
CA ARG A 123 13.31 12.73 -12.22
C ARG A 123 14.11 11.55 -12.79
N ASP A 124 13.89 11.19 -14.07
CA ASP A 124 14.60 10.10 -14.74
C ASP A 124 16.12 10.36 -14.80
N GLU A 125 16.52 11.58 -15.16
CA GLU A 125 17.93 12.00 -15.17
C GLU A 125 18.56 11.94 -13.78
N PHE A 126 17.87 12.43 -12.75
CA PHE A 126 18.35 12.34 -11.37
C PHE A 126 18.54 10.88 -10.94
N GLU A 127 17.58 10.02 -11.24
CA GLU A 127 17.67 8.60 -10.91
C GLU A 127 18.81 7.89 -11.68
N GLY A 128 18.99 8.22 -12.97
CA GLY A 128 20.08 7.70 -13.79
C GLY A 128 21.46 8.10 -13.27
N LEU A 129 21.67 9.38 -13.02
CA LEU A 129 22.96 9.93 -12.60
C LEU A 129 23.35 9.50 -11.19
N PHE A 130 22.43 9.61 -10.22
CA PHE A 130 22.78 9.50 -8.81
C PHE A 130 22.40 8.17 -8.15
N LYS A 131 21.45 7.42 -8.71
CA LYS A 131 21.06 6.11 -8.16
C LYS A 131 21.61 4.97 -9.00
N MET A 132 21.30 4.94 -10.29
CA MET A 132 21.57 3.76 -11.14
C MET A 132 23.07 3.50 -11.28
N SER A 133 23.85 4.56 -11.53
CA SER A 133 25.31 4.50 -11.62
C SER A 133 25.95 3.90 -10.36
N ALA A 134 25.56 4.39 -9.17
CA ALA A 134 26.08 3.92 -7.89
C ALA A 134 25.66 2.48 -7.58
N VAL A 135 24.38 2.14 -7.79
CA VAL A 135 23.87 0.78 -7.58
C VAL A 135 24.58 -0.22 -8.48
N ASN A 136 24.82 0.13 -9.74
CA ASN A 136 25.53 -0.74 -10.69
C ASN A 136 27.00 -0.93 -10.32
N ALA A 137 27.69 0.13 -9.86
CA ALA A 137 29.05 0.01 -9.36
C ALA A 137 29.14 -0.90 -8.12
N VAL A 138 28.21 -0.77 -7.16
CA VAL A 138 28.16 -1.65 -5.99
C VAL A 138 27.85 -3.09 -6.38
N LYS A 139 26.92 -3.32 -7.31
CA LYS A 139 26.61 -4.65 -7.84
C LYS A 139 27.85 -5.27 -8.50
N TYR A 140 28.57 -4.51 -9.32
CA TYR A 140 29.83 -4.93 -9.92
C TYR A 140 30.84 -5.37 -8.85
N LEU A 141 31.05 -4.55 -7.83
CA LEU A 141 32.05 -4.83 -6.78
C LEU A 141 31.70 -6.07 -5.96
N LYS A 142 30.41 -6.33 -5.75
CA LYS A 142 29.91 -7.51 -5.03
C LYS A 142 29.94 -8.78 -5.88
N ALA A 143 29.79 -8.66 -7.20
CA ALA A 143 29.80 -9.80 -8.10
C ALA A 143 31.24 -10.15 -8.51
N ALA A 144 31.93 -10.96 -7.69
CA ALA A 144 33.30 -11.45 -7.93
C ALA A 144 33.50 -12.31 -9.22
N ARG A 145 32.54 -12.32 -10.16
CA ARG A 145 32.59 -13.17 -11.36
C ARG A 145 31.79 -12.64 -12.57
N TRP A 146 31.42 -11.36 -12.60
CA TRP A 146 30.52 -10.86 -13.66
C TRP A 146 31.21 -10.73 -15.04
N MET A 147 32.54 -10.67 -15.10
CA MET A 147 33.27 -10.39 -16.35
C MET A 147 33.55 -11.61 -17.24
N LEU A 148 33.21 -12.84 -16.82
CA LEU A 148 33.49 -14.05 -17.60
C LEU A 148 32.35 -14.52 -18.50
N VAL A 149 31.14 -13.95 -18.39
CA VAL A 149 30.02 -14.34 -19.25
C VAL A 149 29.12 -13.13 -19.55
N THR A 150 29.52 -12.28 -20.48
CA THR A 150 28.61 -11.75 -21.52
C THR A 150 29.43 -10.99 -22.58
N PRO A 151 29.45 -11.43 -23.85
CA PRO A 151 29.83 -10.54 -24.94
C PRO A 151 28.77 -9.44 -25.04
N VAL A 152 29.22 -8.20 -25.21
CA VAL A 152 28.36 -7.04 -25.43
C VAL A 152 27.61 -7.25 -26.76
N ALA A 153 26.37 -7.73 -26.69
CA ALA A 153 25.47 -7.71 -27.84
C ALA A 153 24.71 -6.37 -27.87
N PRO A 154 24.72 -5.63 -28.99
CA PRO A 154 24.04 -4.36 -29.08
C PRO A 154 22.52 -4.57 -29.15
N GLY A 155 21.77 -4.01 -28.19
CA GLY A 155 20.33 -3.76 -28.37
C GLY A 155 19.33 -4.32 -27.34
N VAL A 156 19.73 -4.89 -26.20
CA VAL A 156 18.75 -5.46 -25.24
C VAL A 156 18.42 -4.49 -24.11
N ARG A 157 17.17 -4.02 -24.08
CA ARG A 157 16.55 -3.30 -22.95
C ARG A 157 16.22 -4.30 -21.83
N PHE A 158 16.70 -4.06 -20.62
CA PHE A 158 16.32 -4.83 -19.44
C PHE A 158 15.05 -4.25 -18.81
N ALA A 159 14.04 -5.11 -18.62
CA ALA A 159 12.77 -4.79 -17.97
C ALA A 159 12.99 -4.55 -16.47
N ASN A 160 12.54 -3.40 -15.98
CA ASN A 160 12.60 -3.03 -14.57
C ASN A 160 11.38 -3.61 -13.82
N GLY A 161 11.64 -4.53 -12.90
CA GLY A 161 10.69 -4.95 -11.87
C GLY A 161 11.35 -4.81 -10.49
N ALA A 162 10.55 -4.34 -9.53
CA ALA A 162 10.83 -4.10 -8.11
C ALA A 162 11.48 -2.75 -7.74
N SER A 163 10.77 -1.90 -6.98
CA SER A 163 10.79 -2.03 -5.51
C SER A 163 10.05 -0.88 -4.79
N LEU A 164 9.55 -1.23 -3.60
CA LEU A 164 9.50 -0.46 -2.34
C LEU A 164 8.73 0.87 -2.30
N ARG A 165 7.60 0.85 -1.58
CA ARG A 165 6.86 2.03 -1.10
C ARG A 165 6.54 1.90 0.40
N PRO A 166 6.31 3.03 1.09
CA PRO A 166 6.54 3.16 2.53
C PRO A 166 5.45 2.48 3.37
N ALA A 167 5.76 2.27 4.64
CA ALA A 167 4.89 1.61 5.62
C ALA A 167 3.60 2.40 5.88
N CYS A 168 2.45 1.79 5.58
CA CYS A 168 1.16 2.17 6.13
C CYS A 168 0.95 1.49 7.49
N ALA A 169 0.60 2.29 8.50
CA ALA A 169 0.17 1.79 9.80
C ALA A 169 -1.30 1.33 9.69
N LEU A 170 -1.57 0.07 10.01
CA LEU A 170 -2.90 -0.48 10.14
C LEU A 170 -3.24 -0.55 11.64
N VAL A 171 -4.29 0.15 12.06
CA VAL A 171 -4.85 0.03 13.41
C VAL A 171 -5.99 -0.99 13.31
N MET A 172 -5.74 -2.23 13.75
CA MET A 172 -6.78 -3.25 13.84
C MET A 172 -7.41 -3.22 15.24
N VAL A 173 -8.72 -2.98 15.29
CA VAL A 173 -9.51 -2.97 16.53
C VAL A 173 -9.97 -4.39 16.82
N ARG A 174 -9.56 -4.94 17.97
CA ARG A 174 -10.12 -6.17 18.54
C ARG A 174 -11.32 -5.75 19.39
N SER A 175 -12.54 -6.03 18.94
CA SER A 175 -13.74 -5.77 19.75
C SER A 175 -13.94 -6.93 20.72
N GLU A 176 -13.50 -6.76 21.97
CA GLU A 176 -14.09 -7.55 23.06
C GLU A 176 -15.52 -7.03 23.29
N TYR A 177 -16.48 -7.96 23.26
CA TYR A 177 -17.92 -7.74 23.30
C TYR A 177 -18.36 -6.67 24.33
N ILE A 178 -18.98 -5.60 23.84
CA ILE A 178 -19.91 -4.77 24.63
C ILE A 178 -21.26 -4.82 23.90
N GLY A 179 -22.32 -5.11 24.66
CA GLY A 179 -23.66 -5.49 24.18
C GLY A 179 -24.39 -4.46 23.29
N PRO A 180 -25.66 -4.74 22.93
CA PRO A 180 -26.34 -4.07 21.83
C PRO A 180 -26.60 -2.59 22.13
N PHE A 181 -25.84 -1.71 21.47
CA PHE A 181 -26.10 -0.28 21.48
C PHE A 181 -27.16 0.06 20.44
N MET A 182 -28.41 0.11 20.89
CA MET A 182 -29.57 0.52 20.10
C MET A 182 -29.50 2.03 19.85
N MET A 183 -29.16 2.46 18.62
CA MET A 183 -29.28 3.87 18.21
C MET A 183 -30.76 4.28 18.21
N ARG A 184 -31.18 5.03 19.23
CA ARG A 184 -32.39 5.85 19.14
C ARG A 184 -32.05 7.11 18.35
N SER A 185 -32.76 7.30 17.24
CA SER A 185 -32.84 8.57 16.54
C SER A 185 -33.41 9.63 17.48
N GLN A 186 -32.66 10.71 17.71
CA GLN A 186 -33.25 11.97 18.18
C GLN A 186 -33.31 12.94 16.99
N PRO A 187 -34.46 13.57 16.72
CA PRO A 187 -34.60 14.52 15.64
C PRO A 187 -33.93 15.84 16.02
N PHE A 188 -33.18 16.41 15.07
CA PHE A 188 -32.65 17.76 15.14
C PHE A 188 -33.80 18.77 15.32
N ARG A 189 -33.68 19.65 16.31
CA ARG A 189 -34.32 20.96 16.36
C ARG A 189 -33.25 22.03 16.22
#